data_AF-A0A2D5VYA6-F1
#
_entry.id   AF-A0A2D5VYA6-F1
#
_cell.length_a   1.000
_cell.length_b   1.000
_cell.length_c   1.000
_cell.angle_alpha   90.00
_cell.angle_beta   90.00
_cell.angle_gamma   90.00
#
_symmetry.space_group_name_H-M   'P 1'
#
loop_
_entity.id
_entity.type
_entity.pdbx_description
1 polymer ?
#
loop_
_entity_poly.entity_id
_entity_poly.type
_entity_poly.pdbx_seq_one_letter_code
_entity_poly.pdbx_strand_id
1 'polypeptide(L)'
;MLKLLIDTRILALHTLLVSWLRGPRGWSWTCLLVVSLLNPSSSLHADPAPALLQDPAVPMIQLPARFTSQRSNSDQRIPEGGQADLAVLKGPGCVRHVWLLPGKKTKLVIHVDGAATPQVQVPLQPFFGVMHGLDPYPIDCAAYTVFPNPVPDPRIEGTPGYNLYLPIPFAEECRISLIGPTGERAVAMTDWHRYADSTALTPYRLHATYHKEEVSQPRGSAFELADIQGEGFLAGVVVGYLQKNHSDMVFHTGGMTMLIDGATDPHVIRGHNVEDDFGFTWGFNDIQTRWMGCPWHANRGRTDQDGVFYRFFGPDPIAFSDSMVFKTGSRGDSMESVVYDYRMATPTSVASIQEWQWNIAGPFPTEVSLEGFEQLDSLPKSPWPESWKANGQTIEVVNQRTHKGWLDLQHLFFEKHHGATPLTLLGHHAYAQHEMKSKRQGEAILRLGLDDWAVVWWNGERVATLQHEEGFEVAEVPVGVRQGSNTCLIKTNNTDQPLNKRHWALHAALVWETSGQGVQP
;
A
#
# COMPACT_ATOMS: atom_id res chain seq x y z
N MET A 1 -46.58 -38.10 40.34
CA MET A 1 -46.48 -39.57 40.13
C MET A 1 -45.99 -39.80 38.70
N LEU A 2 -44.84 -39.25 38.31
CA LEU A 2 -43.58 -39.99 38.32
C LEU A 2 -42.43 -39.02 38.69
N LYS A 3 -42.16 -38.94 40.00
CA LYS A 3 -40.90 -38.45 40.57
C LYS A 3 -40.36 -39.65 41.36
N LEU A 4 -40.03 -40.72 40.62
CA LEU A 4 -39.38 -41.93 41.11
C LEU A 4 -38.97 -42.79 39.90
N LEU A 5 -37.84 -42.45 39.30
CA LEU A 5 -36.95 -43.29 38.48
C LEU A 5 -35.83 -42.36 37.96
N ILE A 6 -35.14 -41.81 38.93
CA ILE A 6 -33.78 -41.31 38.78
C ILE A 6 -32.88 -42.54 38.63
N ASP A 7 -31.87 -42.41 37.78
CA ASP A 7 -30.64 -43.19 37.75
C ASP A 7 -30.70 -44.69 37.43
N THR A 8 -30.25 -45.02 36.22
CA THR A 8 -29.21 -46.06 36.08
C THR A 8 -28.44 -45.86 34.79
N ARG A 9 -27.18 -45.43 34.93
CA ARG A 9 -26.14 -45.55 33.91
C ARG A 9 -25.93 -47.02 33.58
N ILE A 10 -26.02 -47.43 32.31
CA ILE A 10 -25.31 -48.62 31.82
C ILE A 10 -24.67 -48.29 30.47
N LEU A 11 -23.35 -48.14 30.55
CA LEU A 11 -22.37 -48.26 29.50
C LEU A 11 -22.15 -49.76 29.26
N ALA A 12 -22.41 -50.31 28.07
CA ALA A 12 -21.81 -51.59 27.65
C ALA A 12 -22.07 -51.95 26.18
N LEU A 13 -20.96 -52.03 25.44
CA LEU A 13 -20.55 -53.13 24.57
C LEU A 13 -21.35 -53.51 23.30
N HIS A 14 -20.68 -53.23 22.18
CA HIS A 14 -20.04 -54.23 21.31
C HIS A 14 -20.89 -55.27 20.52
N THR A 15 -20.84 -55.07 19.19
CA THR A 15 -20.55 -56.05 18.11
C THR A 15 -21.62 -56.99 17.54
N LEU A 16 -21.62 -56.98 16.19
CA LEU A 16 -21.77 -58.09 15.23
C LEU A 16 -23.15 -58.74 15.02
N LEU A 17 -23.64 -58.67 13.76
CA LEU A 17 -23.92 -59.83 12.91
C LEU A 17 -24.11 -59.35 11.44
N VAL A 18 -23.17 -59.66 10.51
CA VAL A 18 -23.22 -60.76 9.51
C VAL A 18 -24.29 -60.50 8.42
N SER A 19 -23.97 -59.92 7.26
CA SER A 19 -23.37 -60.49 6.02
C SER A 19 -24.31 -61.34 5.14
N TRP A 20 -24.20 -61.14 3.81
CA TRP A 20 -24.68 -61.88 2.61
C TRP A 20 -25.52 -60.94 1.70
N LEU A 21 -25.24 -60.68 0.42
CA LEU A 21 -24.68 -61.51 -0.67
C LEU A 21 -24.14 -60.65 -1.84
N ARG A 22 -23.13 -61.18 -2.54
CA ARG A 22 -22.61 -60.72 -3.84
C ARG A 22 -23.48 -61.22 -5.00
N GLY A 23 -23.61 -60.44 -6.07
CA GLY A 23 -24.07 -60.88 -7.40
C GLY A 23 -23.94 -59.76 -8.46
N PRO A 24 -23.67 -60.08 -9.75
CA PRO A 24 -22.83 -59.24 -10.61
C PRO A 24 -23.60 -58.44 -11.68
N ARG A 25 -22.96 -57.37 -12.16
CA ARG A 25 -23.27 -56.53 -13.33
C ARG A 25 -24.33 -55.44 -13.13
N GLY A 26 -23.91 -54.20 -13.42
CA GLY A 26 -24.80 -53.08 -13.73
C GLY A 26 -24.64 -51.91 -12.78
N TRP A 27 -23.95 -50.86 -13.23
CA TRP A 27 -24.09 -49.53 -12.66
C TRP A 27 -25.52 -49.04 -12.84
N SER A 28 -26.15 -48.53 -11.78
CA SER A 28 -27.12 -47.44 -11.89
C SER A 28 -27.19 -46.66 -10.59
N TRP A 29 -27.08 -45.35 -10.75
CA TRP A 29 -27.24 -44.32 -9.73
C TRP A 29 -28.51 -44.53 -8.92
N THR A 30 -28.43 -44.40 -7.59
CA THR A 30 -29.61 -44.29 -6.74
C THR A 30 -29.42 -43.12 -5.79
N CYS A 31 -30.19 -42.07 -6.03
CA CYS A 31 -30.37 -40.92 -5.17
C CYS A 31 -30.83 -41.38 -3.78
N LEU A 32 -30.07 -41.08 -2.73
CA LEU A 32 -30.60 -41.13 -1.36
C LEU A 32 -31.44 -39.87 -1.13
N LEU A 33 -32.77 -40.03 -1.27
CA LEU A 33 -33.74 -39.12 -0.68
C LEU A 33 -34.01 -39.62 0.75
N VAL A 34 -33.29 -39.08 1.74
CA VAL A 34 -33.63 -39.30 3.15
C VAL A 34 -34.58 -38.19 3.58
N VAL A 35 -35.86 -38.53 3.66
CA VAL A 35 -36.89 -37.71 4.31
C VAL A 35 -36.75 -37.93 5.81
N SER A 36 -36.14 -36.98 6.52
CA SER A 36 -36.18 -36.89 7.98
C SER A 36 -37.35 -36.00 8.40
N LEU A 37 -38.50 -36.62 8.64
CA LEU A 37 -39.58 -36.06 9.46
C LEU A 37 -39.29 -36.37 10.93
N LEU A 38 -39.64 -35.42 11.81
CA LEU A 38 -39.70 -35.46 13.28
C LEU A 38 -38.59 -34.67 14.02
N ASN A 39 -38.80 -33.35 14.11
CA ASN A 39 -38.60 -32.59 15.36
C ASN A 39 -39.34 -31.24 15.29
N PRO A 40 -40.51 -31.06 15.92
CA PRO A 40 -41.19 -29.78 15.98
C PRO A 40 -40.87 -29.09 17.32
N SER A 41 -39.66 -28.56 17.46
CA SER A 41 -39.33 -27.54 18.47
C SER A 41 -37.89 -27.09 18.27
N SER A 42 -37.71 -25.77 18.16
CA SER A 42 -36.45 -25.02 17.99
C SER A 42 -35.83 -24.97 16.58
N SER A 43 -36.59 -24.49 15.60
CA SER A 43 -36.01 -23.69 14.51
C SER A 43 -36.09 -22.21 14.91
N LEU A 44 -35.12 -21.75 15.70
CA LEU A 44 -34.72 -20.35 15.59
C LEU A 44 -34.33 -20.18 14.12
N HIS A 45 -35.12 -19.43 13.36
CA HIS A 45 -34.69 -18.90 12.07
C HIS A 45 -33.46 -18.02 12.35
N ALA A 46 -32.27 -18.62 12.35
CA ALA A 46 -31.08 -17.87 12.02
C ALA A 46 -31.33 -17.40 10.58
N ASP A 47 -31.60 -16.11 10.41
CA ASP A 47 -31.56 -15.51 9.09
C ASP A 47 -30.24 -15.96 8.44
N PRO A 48 -30.26 -16.48 7.20
CA PRO A 48 -29.02 -16.78 6.51
C PRO A 48 -28.17 -15.50 6.54
N ALA A 49 -26.88 -15.63 6.89
CA ALA A 49 -25.96 -14.51 6.91
C ALA A 49 -26.19 -13.66 5.65
N PRO A 50 -26.39 -12.33 5.78
CA PRO A 50 -26.80 -11.53 4.66
C PRO A 50 -25.77 -11.69 3.53
N ALA A 51 -26.25 -12.03 2.33
CA ALA A 51 -25.40 -12.13 1.17
C ALA A 51 -24.59 -10.83 1.03
N LEU A 52 -23.29 -10.96 0.80
CA LEU A 52 -22.40 -9.82 0.58
C LEU A 52 -22.21 -9.60 -0.93
N LEU A 53 -22.17 -8.33 -1.33
CA LEU A 53 -21.82 -7.87 -2.66
C LEU A 53 -20.44 -7.25 -2.61
N GLN A 54 -19.56 -7.69 -3.50
CA GLN A 54 -18.28 -7.02 -3.72
C GLN A 54 -18.52 -5.72 -4.47
N ASP A 55 -17.85 -4.65 -4.04
CA ASP A 55 -17.82 -3.41 -4.80
C ASP A 55 -17.14 -3.62 -6.16
N PRO A 56 -17.72 -3.13 -7.27
CA PRO A 56 -17.20 -3.41 -8.60
C PRO A 56 -15.92 -2.62 -8.95
N ALA A 57 -15.61 -1.54 -8.23
CA ALA A 57 -14.37 -0.78 -8.37
C ALA A 57 -13.31 -1.22 -7.34
N VAL A 58 -13.75 -1.64 -6.16
CA VAL A 58 -12.90 -1.98 -5.01
C VAL A 58 -13.32 -3.32 -4.38
N PRO A 59 -13.04 -4.48 -5.00
CA PRO A 59 -13.64 -5.76 -4.60
C PRO A 59 -13.37 -6.22 -3.16
N MET A 60 -12.33 -5.70 -2.51
CA MET A 60 -12.05 -5.93 -1.09
C MET A 60 -13.09 -5.28 -0.15
N ILE A 61 -13.88 -4.32 -0.65
CA ILE A 61 -15.04 -3.77 0.06
C ILE A 61 -16.25 -4.66 -0.23
N GLN A 62 -16.63 -5.45 0.77
CA GLN A 62 -17.82 -6.30 0.75
C GLN A 62 -18.95 -5.64 1.55
N LEU A 63 -20.11 -5.48 0.92
CA LEU A 63 -21.25 -4.76 1.47
C LEU A 63 -22.51 -5.64 1.53
N PRO A 64 -23.41 -5.44 2.50
CA PRO A 64 -24.67 -6.18 2.56
C PRO A 64 -25.52 -6.01 1.29
N ALA A 65 -26.07 -7.12 0.77
CA ALA A 65 -26.93 -7.12 -0.41
C ALA A 65 -28.32 -6.51 -0.16
N ARG A 66 -28.76 -6.44 1.11
CA ARG A 66 -30.04 -5.83 1.49
C ARG A 66 -29.79 -4.43 2.06
N PHE A 67 -30.33 -3.42 1.39
CA PHE A 67 -30.20 -2.03 1.78
C PHE A 67 -31.44 -1.22 1.40
N THR A 68 -31.57 -0.04 2.02
CA THR A 68 -32.48 1.01 1.56
C THR A 68 -31.69 2.10 0.87
N SER A 69 -32.00 2.41 -0.39
CA SER A 69 -31.40 3.53 -1.11
C SER A 69 -31.90 4.86 -0.56
N GLN A 70 -30.97 5.78 -0.33
CA GLN A 70 -31.21 7.11 0.25
C GLN A 70 -30.43 8.17 -0.53
N ARG A 71 -30.93 9.40 -0.55
CA ARG A 71 -30.23 10.56 -1.11
C ARG A 71 -30.27 11.74 -0.15
N SER A 72 -29.13 12.40 0.02
CA SER A 72 -29.01 13.72 0.65
C SER A 72 -28.67 14.75 -0.42
N ASN A 73 -29.32 15.91 -0.38
CA ASN A 73 -29.02 17.03 -1.29
C ASN A 73 -28.57 18.23 -0.46
N SER A 74 -27.55 18.93 -0.93
CA SER A 74 -27.13 20.22 -0.37
C SER A 74 -26.93 21.21 -1.50
N ASP A 75 -27.49 22.42 -1.34
CA ASP A 75 -27.23 23.56 -2.21
C ASP A 75 -26.96 24.79 -1.34
N GLN A 76 -25.68 25.15 -1.22
CA GLN A 76 -25.25 26.23 -0.36
C GLN A 76 -23.93 26.86 -0.83
N ARG A 77 -23.54 27.91 -0.13
CA ARG A 77 -22.23 28.55 -0.22
C ARG A 77 -21.43 28.27 1.04
N ILE A 78 -20.11 28.34 0.92
CA ILE A 78 -19.22 28.25 2.09
C ILE A 78 -19.48 29.46 3.01
N PRO A 79 -19.81 29.24 4.29
CA PRO A 79 -20.09 30.32 5.24
C PRO A 79 -18.79 31.02 5.71
N GLU A 80 -18.92 32.08 6.52
CA GLU A 80 -17.76 32.80 7.08
C GLU A 80 -16.80 31.90 7.87
N GLY A 81 -17.29 30.81 8.44
CA GLY A 81 -16.47 29.79 9.13
C GLY A 81 -15.61 28.94 8.21
N GLY A 82 -15.72 29.09 6.88
CA GLY A 82 -14.85 28.44 5.90
C GLY A 82 -15.13 26.96 5.62
N GLN A 83 -16.17 26.37 6.23
CA GLN A 83 -16.58 24.98 6.02
C GLN A 83 -18.09 24.87 5.79
N ALA A 84 -18.49 24.12 4.76
CA ALA A 84 -19.88 23.77 4.48
C ALA A 84 -20.07 22.25 4.48
N ASP A 85 -20.96 21.74 5.32
CA ASP A 85 -21.30 20.32 5.37
C ASP A 85 -22.28 19.97 4.26
N LEU A 86 -21.86 19.12 3.32
CA LEU A 86 -22.65 18.66 2.18
C LEU A 86 -23.59 17.52 2.57
N ALA A 87 -23.15 16.62 3.45
CA ALA A 87 -23.95 15.52 3.97
C ALA A 87 -23.50 15.13 5.38
N VAL A 88 -24.47 14.84 6.24
CA VAL A 88 -24.27 14.21 7.56
C VAL A 88 -25.20 13.01 7.64
N LEU A 89 -24.66 11.84 7.35
CA LEU A 89 -25.41 10.59 7.19
C LEU A 89 -25.28 9.74 8.45
N LYS A 90 -26.39 9.29 9.02
CA LYS A 90 -26.41 8.58 10.32
C LYS A 90 -26.84 7.13 10.19
N GLY A 91 -26.24 6.29 11.04
CA GLY A 91 -26.45 4.85 11.12
C GLY A 91 -25.55 4.08 10.14
N PRO A 92 -25.56 2.74 10.20
CA PRO A 92 -24.73 1.92 9.32
C PRO A 92 -25.09 2.16 7.86
N GLY A 93 -24.08 2.49 7.05
CA GLY A 93 -24.29 2.85 5.66
C GLY A 93 -23.05 2.75 4.79
N CYS A 94 -23.26 2.99 3.50
CA CYS A 94 -22.17 3.18 2.56
C CYS A 94 -22.58 4.23 1.53
N VAL A 95 -21.78 5.31 1.41
CA VAL A 95 -21.92 6.25 0.29
C VAL A 95 -21.51 5.54 -0.99
N ARG A 96 -22.35 5.66 -2.01
CA ARG A 96 -22.20 4.95 -3.29
C ARG A 96 -21.92 5.88 -4.45
N HIS A 97 -22.39 7.12 -4.34
CA HIS A 97 -22.14 8.13 -5.33
C HIS A 97 -22.23 9.53 -4.71
N VAL A 98 -21.31 10.41 -5.09
CA VAL A 98 -21.39 11.83 -4.76
C VAL A 98 -21.20 12.64 -6.03
N TRP A 99 -22.23 13.35 -6.45
CA TRP A 99 -22.09 14.41 -7.44
C TRP A 99 -21.80 15.73 -6.71
N LEU A 100 -20.79 16.47 -7.16
CA LEU A 100 -20.30 17.71 -6.56
C LEU A 100 -20.24 18.81 -7.61
N LEU A 101 -20.67 20.01 -7.22
CA LEU A 101 -20.47 21.26 -7.95
C LEU A 101 -19.76 22.26 -7.02
N PRO A 102 -18.43 22.15 -6.88
CA PRO A 102 -17.64 22.88 -5.91
C PRO A 102 -17.23 24.25 -6.45
N GLY A 103 -16.99 25.19 -5.54
CA GLY A 103 -16.31 26.45 -5.83
C GLY A 103 -14.79 26.28 -5.97
N LYS A 104 -14.12 27.37 -6.31
CA LYS A 104 -12.66 27.38 -6.53
C LYS A 104 -11.92 27.24 -5.20
N LYS A 105 -10.70 26.67 -5.26
CA LYS A 105 -9.78 26.55 -4.11
C LYS A 105 -10.39 25.83 -2.90
N THR A 106 -11.23 24.82 -3.16
CA THR A 106 -11.89 24.01 -2.14
C THR A 106 -11.09 22.75 -1.81
N LYS A 107 -11.26 22.25 -0.59
CA LYS A 107 -10.76 20.96 -0.11
C LYS A 107 -11.95 20.07 0.22
N LEU A 108 -11.89 18.81 -0.21
CA LEU A 108 -12.84 17.78 0.18
C LEU A 108 -12.46 17.25 1.57
N VAL A 109 -13.44 17.18 2.46
CA VAL A 109 -13.30 16.58 3.79
C VAL A 109 -14.29 15.43 3.91
N ILE A 110 -13.79 14.23 4.25
CA ILE A 110 -14.62 13.09 4.61
C ILE A 110 -14.19 12.62 5.99
N HIS A 111 -15.16 12.58 6.90
CA HIS A 111 -14.97 12.19 8.28
C HIS A 111 -15.97 11.10 8.63
N VAL A 112 -15.45 9.94 9.04
CA VAL A 112 -16.24 8.73 9.27
C VAL A 112 -16.09 8.25 10.71
N ASP A 113 -17.21 7.84 11.30
CA ASP A 113 -17.32 7.17 12.61
C ASP A 113 -16.60 7.92 13.74
N GLY A 114 -16.64 9.25 13.71
CA GLY A 114 -16.09 10.10 14.76
C GLY A 114 -14.57 9.98 14.94
N ALA A 115 -13.82 9.56 13.92
CA ALA A 115 -12.36 9.42 13.99
C ALA A 115 -11.67 10.70 14.53
N ALA A 116 -10.49 10.59 15.16
CA ALA A 116 -9.85 11.78 15.72
C ALA A 116 -9.44 12.82 14.65
N THR A 117 -9.14 12.35 13.44
CA THR A 117 -8.81 13.16 12.26
C THR A 117 -9.66 12.72 11.07
N PRO A 118 -9.98 13.63 10.13
CA PRO A 118 -10.65 13.25 8.89
C PRO A 118 -9.77 12.31 8.07
N GLN A 119 -10.36 11.23 7.58
CA GLN A 119 -9.67 10.23 6.76
C GLN A 119 -9.32 10.79 5.37
N VAL A 120 -10.11 11.75 4.87
CA VAL A 120 -9.82 12.53 3.66
C VAL A 120 -9.86 14.01 4.00
N GLN A 121 -8.78 14.72 3.72
CA GLN A 121 -8.72 16.18 3.75
C GLN A 121 -7.71 16.69 2.72
N VAL A 122 -8.13 16.81 1.47
CA VAL A 122 -7.24 17.09 0.34
C VAL A 122 -7.85 18.14 -0.61
N PRO A 123 -7.04 18.84 -1.43
CA PRO A 123 -7.56 19.71 -2.48
C PRO A 123 -8.53 18.94 -3.39
N LEU A 124 -9.71 19.51 -3.64
CA LEU A 124 -10.78 18.79 -4.31
C LEU A 124 -10.44 18.44 -5.76
N GLN A 125 -9.86 19.37 -6.51
CA GLN A 125 -9.48 19.12 -7.90
C GLN A 125 -8.46 17.97 -8.03
N PRO A 126 -7.34 17.98 -7.28
CA PRO A 126 -6.40 16.86 -7.25
C PRO A 126 -7.00 15.52 -6.81
N PHE A 127 -7.94 15.50 -5.86
CA PHE A 127 -8.68 14.28 -5.49
C PHE A 127 -9.51 13.69 -6.64
N PHE A 128 -9.84 14.49 -7.65
CA PHE A 128 -10.50 14.01 -8.87
C PHE A 128 -9.52 13.89 -10.04
N GLY A 129 -8.22 13.91 -9.78
CA GLY A 129 -7.18 13.82 -10.81
C GLY A 129 -7.03 15.07 -11.67
N VAL A 130 -7.62 16.21 -11.30
CA VAL A 130 -7.33 17.50 -11.95
C VAL A 130 -6.19 18.17 -11.19
N MET A 131 -4.97 18.01 -11.70
CA MET A 131 -3.74 18.41 -11.02
C MET A 131 -3.14 19.71 -11.57
N HIS A 132 -2.16 20.24 -10.86
CA HIS A 132 -1.33 21.37 -11.24
C HIS A 132 -2.09 22.69 -11.45
N GLY A 133 -3.29 22.79 -10.91
CA GLY A 133 -4.18 23.93 -11.12
C GLY A 133 -4.63 24.09 -12.57
N LEU A 134 -4.58 23.01 -13.36
CA LEU A 134 -5.08 22.97 -14.73
C LEU A 134 -6.60 23.20 -14.75
N ASP A 135 -7.08 23.70 -15.89
CA ASP A 135 -8.51 23.69 -16.15
C ASP A 135 -9.02 22.24 -16.18
N PRO A 136 -10.20 21.95 -15.62
CA PRO A 136 -10.77 20.60 -15.60
C PRO A 136 -10.92 20.02 -17.01
N TYR A 137 -10.46 18.78 -17.18
CA TYR A 137 -10.55 17.99 -18.41
C TYR A 137 -11.39 16.72 -18.17
N PRO A 138 -11.86 16.04 -19.23
CA PRO A 138 -12.68 14.84 -19.09
C PRO A 138 -11.87 13.74 -18.42
N ILE A 139 -12.41 13.16 -17.34
CA ILE A 139 -11.82 12.00 -16.68
C ILE A 139 -12.90 10.94 -16.52
N ASP A 140 -12.63 9.71 -16.92
CA ASP A 140 -13.52 8.56 -16.72
C ASP A 140 -12.71 7.36 -16.23
N CYS A 141 -12.82 7.03 -14.95
CA CYS A 141 -12.13 5.92 -14.31
C CYS A 141 -13.02 5.21 -13.29
N ALA A 142 -12.53 4.11 -12.71
CA ALA A 142 -13.28 3.30 -11.74
C ALA A 142 -13.71 4.06 -10.49
N ALA A 143 -12.91 5.04 -10.08
CA ALA A 143 -13.14 5.79 -8.83
C ALA A 143 -14.03 7.01 -9.02
N TYR A 144 -13.95 7.68 -10.17
CA TYR A 144 -14.65 8.94 -10.40
C TYR A 144 -14.75 9.32 -11.87
N THR A 145 -15.66 10.24 -12.16
CA THR A 145 -15.80 10.89 -13.47
C THR A 145 -15.83 12.40 -13.30
N VAL A 146 -15.09 13.11 -14.13
CA VAL A 146 -15.12 14.58 -14.22
C VAL A 146 -15.71 14.98 -15.57
N PHE A 147 -16.77 15.77 -15.53
CA PHE A 147 -17.38 16.39 -16.71
C PHE A 147 -17.07 17.89 -16.72
N PRO A 148 -16.05 18.33 -17.48
CA PRO A 148 -15.84 19.74 -17.77
C PRO A 148 -17.09 20.36 -18.38
N ASN A 149 -17.32 21.63 -18.09
CA ASN A 149 -18.44 22.38 -18.65
C ASN A 149 -17.94 23.68 -19.28
N PRO A 150 -17.23 23.62 -20.41
CA PRO A 150 -16.74 24.82 -21.10
C PRO A 150 -17.92 25.53 -21.76
N VAL A 151 -18.61 26.39 -21.01
CA VAL A 151 -19.72 27.20 -21.54
C VAL A 151 -19.14 28.49 -22.12
N PRO A 152 -19.35 28.81 -23.42
CA PRO A 152 -18.81 30.03 -24.04
C PRO A 152 -19.49 31.32 -23.57
N ASP A 153 -20.64 31.22 -22.93
CA ASP A 153 -21.41 32.36 -22.45
C ASP A 153 -20.90 32.84 -21.09
N PRO A 154 -20.35 34.07 -20.98
CA PRO A 154 -19.81 34.60 -19.73
C PRO A 154 -20.88 34.79 -18.63
N ARG A 155 -22.16 34.64 -18.95
CA ARG A 155 -23.28 34.69 -17.99
C ARG A 155 -23.57 33.35 -17.33
N ILE A 156 -23.05 32.25 -17.89
CA ILE A 156 -23.23 30.90 -17.35
C ILE A 156 -21.92 30.50 -16.68
N GLU A 157 -21.96 30.23 -15.39
CA GLU A 157 -20.81 29.71 -14.67
C GLU A 157 -20.58 28.25 -15.13
N GLY A 158 -19.65 28.06 -16.07
CA GLY A 158 -19.25 26.76 -16.63
C GLY A 158 -18.50 25.88 -15.61
N THR A 159 -19.11 25.61 -14.46
CA THR A 159 -18.52 24.80 -13.40
C THR A 159 -18.59 23.31 -13.78
N PRO A 160 -17.47 22.56 -13.68
CA PRO A 160 -17.46 21.13 -13.93
C PRO A 160 -18.31 20.35 -12.93
N GLY A 161 -18.85 19.22 -13.38
CA GLY A 161 -19.46 18.22 -12.50
C GLY A 161 -18.44 17.16 -12.10
N TYR A 162 -18.24 16.97 -10.80
CA TYR A 162 -17.36 15.92 -10.25
C TYR A 162 -18.22 14.79 -9.68
N ASN A 163 -17.93 13.54 -10.03
CA ASN A 163 -18.71 12.37 -9.62
C ASN A 163 -17.77 11.38 -8.94
N LEU A 164 -17.98 11.07 -7.66
CA LEU A 164 -17.23 10.08 -6.91
C LEU A 164 -18.00 8.76 -6.83
N TYR A 165 -17.33 7.64 -7.09
CA TYR A 165 -17.87 6.28 -7.02
C TYR A 165 -17.12 5.35 -6.05
N LEU A 166 -16.01 5.81 -5.45
CA LEU A 166 -15.35 5.06 -4.38
C LEU A 166 -16.33 4.86 -3.20
N PRO A 167 -16.53 3.63 -2.72
CA PRO A 167 -17.44 3.37 -1.62
C PRO A 167 -16.95 3.97 -0.31
N ILE A 168 -17.80 4.69 0.41
CA ILE A 168 -17.45 5.21 1.75
C ILE A 168 -18.33 4.47 2.77
N PRO A 169 -17.93 3.29 3.26
CA PRO A 169 -18.64 2.59 4.33
C PRO A 169 -18.45 3.31 5.67
N PHE A 170 -19.49 3.31 6.51
CA PHE A 170 -19.51 3.91 7.84
C PHE A 170 -20.46 3.15 8.76
N ALA A 171 -20.09 2.99 10.03
CA ALA A 171 -20.88 2.26 11.02
C ALA A 171 -21.86 3.17 11.78
N GLU A 172 -21.47 4.40 12.06
CA GLU A 172 -22.21 5.33 12.92
C GLU A 172 -22.59 6.61 12.17
N GLU A 173 -21.60 7.29 11.56
CA GLU A 173 -21.82 8.56 10.86
C GLU A 173 -20.80 8.73 9.73
N CYS A 174 -21.23 9.27 8.60
CA CYS A 174 -20.36 9.82 7.57
C CYS A 174 -20.69 11.29 7.34
N ARG A 175 -19.71 12.16 7.55
CA ARG A 175 -19.76 13.59 7.25
C ARG A 175 -18.91 13.91 6.04
N ILE A 176 -19.52 14.51 5.04
CA ILE A 176 -18.86 15.01 3.83
C ILE A 176 -19.01 16.53 3.81
N SER A 177 -17.89 17.24 3.66
CA SER A 177 -17.86 18.70 3.72
C SER A 177 -16.87 19.28 2.72
N LEU A 178 -17.04 20.56 2.39
CA LEU A 178 -16.03 21.36 1.69
C LEU A 178 -15.47 22.44 2.61
N ILE A 179 -14.15 22.58 2.61
CA ILE A 179 -13.45 23.73 3.20
C ILE A 179 -12.98 24.64 2.06
N GLY A 180 -13.15 25.95 2.20
CA GLY A 180 -12.73 26.90 1.17
C GLY A 180 -13.06 28.36 1.51
N PRO A 181 -12.86 29.28 0.56
CA PRO A 181 -13.18 30.69 0.75
C PRO A 181 -14.68 30.94 0.96
N THR A 182 -15.03 31.89 1.82
CA THR A 182 -16.42 32.34 2.03
C THR A 182 -17.09 32.73 0.71
N GLY A 183 -18.34 32.29 0.50
CA GLY A 183 -19.12 32.59 -0.69
C GLY A 183 -18.88 31.65 -1.88
N GLU A 184 -17.84 30.82 -1.84
CA GLU A 184 -17.61 29.78 -2.85
C GLU A 184 -18.73 28.73 -2.81
N ARG A 185 -18.97 28.08 -3.95
CA ARG A 185 -20.05 27.11 -4.08
C ARG A 185 -19.76 25.82 -3.30
N ALA A 186 -20.79 25.27 -2.66
CA ALA A 186 -20.72 23.97 -2.00
C ALA A 186 -22.04 23.22 -2.21
N VAL A 187 -22.15 22.56 -3.36
CA VAL A 187 -23.38 21.87 -3.79
C VAL A 187 -23.07 20.40 -4.03
N ALA A 188 -23.97 19.52 -3.59
CA ALA A 188 -23.81 18.09 -3.73
C ALA A 188 -25.13 17.33 -3.78
N MET A 189 -25.10 16.17 -4.44
CA MET A 189 -26.07 15.10 -4.26
C MET A 189 -25.31 13.85 -3.81
N THR A 190 -25.70 13.29 -2.67
CA THR A 190 -25.04 12.14 -2.05
C THR A 190 -26.00 10.96 -2.01
N ASP A 191 -25.75 9.97 -2.85
CA ASP A 191 -26.46 8.70 -2.89
C ASP A 191 -25.77 7.69 -1.97
N TRP A 192 -26.54 7.06 -1.09
CA TRP A 192 -26.01 6.10 -0.14
C TRP A 192 -26.99 4.98 0.15
N HIS A 193 -26.43 3.84 0.57
CA HIS A 193 -27.17 2.69 1.04
C HIS A 193 -27.22 2.71 2.55
N ARG A 194 -28.42 2.72 3.13
CA ARG A 194 -28.64 2.53 4.56
C ARG A 194 -28.87 1.05 4.85
N TYR A 195 -28.19 0.52 5.86
CA TYR A 195 -28.35 -0.85 6.34
C TYR A 195 -29.13 -0.88 7.65
N ALA A 196 -29.58 -2.07 8.07
CA ALA A 196 -30.18 -2.25 9.39
C ALA A 196 -29.16 -1.96 10.49
N ASP A 197 -29.59 -1.40 11.61
CA ASP A 197 -28.71 -0.89 12.68
C ASP A 197 -27.79 -1.98 13.28
N SER A 198 -28.20 -3.26 13.23
CA SER A 198 -27.41 -4.40 13.71
C SER A 198 -26.45 -4.99 12.68
N THR A 199 -26.34 -4.39 11.48
CA THR A 199 -25.51 -4.91 10.40
C THR A 199 -24.04 -4.66 10.67
N ALA A 200 -23.24 -5.73 10.75
CA ALA A 200 -21.79 -5.60 10.74
C ALA A 200 -21.31 -5.17 9.34
N LEU A 201 -20.56 -4.08 9.27
CA LEU A 201 -19.94 -3.59 8.03
C LEU A 201 -18.45 -3.91 8.01
N THR A 202 -17.88 -3.86 6.81
CA THR A 202 -16.43 -3.89 6.61
C THR A 202 -15.72 -2.91 7.58
N PRO A 203 -14.57 -3.28 8.17
CA PRO A 203 -13.82 -2.39 9.06
C PRO A 203 -13.06 -1.30 8.28
N TYR A 204 -12.95 -1.44 6.96
CA TYR A 204 -12.16 -0.57 6.11
C TYR A 204 -12.84 0.79 5.88
N ARG A 205 -12.08 1.88 5.90
CA ARG A 205 -12.53 3.26 5.65
C ARG A 205 -11.67 3.89 4.56
N LEU A 206 -12.29 4.70 3.70
CA LEU A 206 -11.57 5.41 2.62
C LEU A 206 -10.65 6.49 3.20
N HIS A 207 -9.39 6.46 2.82
CA HIS A 207 -8.39 7.49 3.04
C HIS A 207 -7.87 8.06 1.72
N ALA A 208 -7.35 9.29 1.77
CA ALA A 208 -6.61 9.87 0.66
C ALA A 208 -5.44 10.71 1.15
N THR A 209 -4.28 10.51 0.53
CA THR A 209 -3.04 11.25 0.80
C THR A 209 -2.66 12.07 -0.42
N TYR A 210 -2.41 13.36 -0.23
CA TYR A 210 -2.06 14.31 -1.30
C TYR A 210 -0.67 14.88 -1.07
N HIS A 211 0.22 14.76 -2.06
CA HIS A 211 1.55 15.36 -2.06
C HIS A 211 1.79 16.20 -3.32
N LYS A 212 2.57 17.28 -3.18
CA LYS A 212 3.01 18.12 -4.29
C LYS A 212 4.40 18.70 -4.04
N GLU A 213 5.25 18.63 -5.06
CA GLU A 213 6.55 19.29 -5.13
C GLU A 213 6.65 20.10 -6.43
N GLU A 214 6.94 21.40 -6.34
CA GLU A 214 7.12 22.24 -7.53
C GLU A 214 8.39 21.88 -8.32
N VAL A 215 9.40 21.35 -7.62
CA VAL A 215 10.62 20.78 -8.19
C VAL A 215 11.00 19.58 -7.33
N SER A 216 10.89 18.38 -7.90
CA SER A 216 11.22 17.14 -7.23
C SER A 216 12.72 16.89 -7.11
N GLN A 217 13.11 15.84 -6.38
CA GLN A 217 14.50 15.41 -6.31
C GLN A 217 15.02 14.96 -7.69
N PRO A 218 16.34 15.07 -7.97
CA PRO A 218 16.91 14.74 -9.27
C PRO A 218 16.81 13.24 -9.61
N ARG A 219 17.15 12.89 -10.86
CA ARG A 219 17.17 11.51 -11.37
C ARG A 219 17.92 10.58 -10.41
N GLY A 220 17.35 9.39 -10.18
CA GLY A 220 17.91 8.42 -9.24
C GLY A 220 17.46 8.65 -7.80
N SER A 221 16.53 9.57 -7.57
CA SER A 221 15.84 9.76 -6.30
C SER A 221 14.37 9.34 -6.43
N ALA A 222 13.58 9.56 -5.37
CA ALA A 222 12.15 9.27 -5.35
C ALA A 222 11.33 10.47 -4.89
N PHE A 223 10.08 10.49 -5.35
CA PHE A 223 8.98 11.31 -4.83
C PHE A 223 8.09 10.42 -3.97
N GLU A 224 7.85 10.84 -2.72
CA GLU A 224 6.96 10.12 -1.82
C GLU A 224 5.50 10.30 -2.23
N LEU A 225 4.77 9.20 -2.40
CA LEU A 225 3.35 9.19 -2.72
C LEU A 225 2.50 9.05 -1.45
N ALA A 226 2.87 8.12 -0.57
CA ALA A 226 2.23 7.92 0.73
C ALA A 226 3.14 7.21 1.73
N ASP A 227 2.94 7.52 3.02
CA ASP A 227 3.44 6.77 4.16
C ASP A 227 2.24 6.32 5.00
N ILE A 228 1.97 5.02 5.01
CA ILE A 228 0.76 4.41 5.54
C ILE A 228 1.10 3.52 6.74
N GLN A 229 0.35 3.68 7.83
CA GLN A 229 0.37 2.80 9.00
C GLN A 229 -1.03 2.21 9.24
N GLY A 230 -1.05 0.96 9.70
CA GLY A 230 -2.25 0.16 9.96
C GLY A 230 -2.46 -0.90 8.88
N GLU A 231 -3.48 -1.73 9.09
CA GLU A 231 -3.91 -2.73 8.10
C GLU A 231 -4.84 -2.09 7.05
N GLY A 232 -4.66 -2.48 5.79
CA GLY A 232 -5.43 -1.94 4.69
C GLY A 232 -5.04 -2.45 3.31
N PHE A 233 -5.45 -1.70 2.29
CA PHE A 233 -5.07 -1.96 0.90
C PHE A 233 -5.14 -0.68 0.06
N LEU A 234 -4.33 -0.60 -0.99
CA LEU A 234 -4.38 0.47 -1.99
C LEU A 234 -5.59 0.29 -2.91
N ALA A 235 -6.36 1.36 -3.11
CA ALA A 235 -7.43 1.40 -4.10
C ALA A 235 -6.96 2.03 -5.42
N GLY A 236 -6.05 3.02 -5.37
CA GLY A 236 -5.50 3.62 -6.57
C GLY A 236 -4.54 4.76 -6.29
N VAL A 237 -3.98 5.28 -7.37
CA VAL A 237 -3.09 6.43 -7.37
C VAL A 237 -3.32 7.25 -8.63
N VAL A 238 -3.22 8.56 -8.50
CA VAL A 238 -3.11 9.50 -9.61
C VAL A 238 -1.86 10.33 -9.41
N VAL A 239 -1.11 10.57 -10.47
CA VAL A 239 0.13 11.36 -10.46
C VAL A 239 0.17 12.28 -11.67
N GLY A 240 0.63 13.51 -11.46
CA GLY A 240 0.77 14.54 -12.48
C GLY A 240 2.20 15.05 -12.54
N TYR A 241 2.76 15.12 -13.74
CA TYR A 241 4.10 15.60 -14.02
C TYR A 241 4.01 16.82 -14.93
N LEU A 242 4.67 17.92 -14.53
CA LEU A 242 5.05 18.97 -15.46
C LEU A 242 6.56 18.93 -15.64
N GLN A 243 7.00 18.62 -16.86
CA GLN A 243 8.42 18.45 -17.16
C GLN A 243 9.15 19.79 -17.04
N LYS A 244 10.19 19.81 -16.21
CA LYS A 244 11.12 20.94 -16.04
C LYS A 244 12.50 20.58 -16.57
N ASN A 245 12.90 19.32 -16.41
CA ASN A 245 14.16 18.82 -16.92
C ASN A 245 13.97 18.24 -18.32
N HIS A 246 14.48 18.90 -19.36
CA HIS A 246 14.33 18.46 -20.76
C HIS A 246 15.51 17.64 -21.31
N SER A 247 16.42 17.16 -20.46
CA SER A 247 17.59 16.38 -20.90
C SER A 247 17.26 14.94 -21.32
N ASP A 248 16.07 14.43 -20.97
CA ASP A 248 15.59 13.08 -21.22
C ASP A 248 14.05 13.05 -21.23
N MET A 249 13.43 11.90 -21.52
CA MET A 249 11.97 11.73 -21.51
C MET A 249 11.42 11.77 -20.07
N VAL A 250 10.20 12.30 -19.89
CA VAL A 250 9.61 12.56 -18.56
C VAL A 250 9.43 11.29 -17.71
N PHE A 251 9.21 10.15 -18.35
CA PHE A 251 8.92 8.87 -17.70
C PHE A 251 10.16 8.02 -17.40
N HIS A 252 11.34 8.49 -17.78
CA HIS A 252 12.63 7.88 -17.46
C HIS A 252 13.09 8.17 -16.03
N THR A 253 12.21 7.96 -15.06
CA THR A 253 12.40 8.27 -13.64
C THR A 253 12.62 7.03 -12.79
N GLY A 254 12.29 5.83 -13.28
CA GLY A 254 12.10 4.64 -12.47
C GLY A 254 10.63 4.42 -12.12
N GLY A 255 10.27 3.17 -11.82
CA GLY A 255 8.91 2.81 -11.47
C GLY A 255 8.54 3.12 -10.02
N MET A 256 7.30 2.82 -9.71
CA MET A 256 6.71 2.83 -8.39
C MET A 256 7.41 1.82 -7.48
N THR A 257 7.67 2.21 -6.23
CA THR A 257 8.29 1.37 -5.20
C THR A 257 7.36 1.31 -3.99
N MET A 258 7.01 0.11 -3.56
CA MET A 258 6.18 -0.13 -2.37
C MET A 258 6.97 -1.01 -1.41
N LEU A 259 7.30 -0.46 -0.24
CA LEU A 259 7.95 -1.19 0.86
C LEU A 259 6.87 -1.51 1.89
N ILE A 260 6.56 -2.77 2.09
CA ILE A 260 5.32 -3.21 2.74
C ILE A 260 5.66 -3.96 4.03
N ASP A 261 4.88 -3.73 5.09
CA ASP A 261 4.82 -4.54 6.30
C ASP A 261 6.15 -4.71 7.07
N GLY A 262 6.92 -3.63 7.18
CA GLY A 262 8.24 -3.63 7.82
C GLY A 262 8.28 -4.28 9.22
N ALA A 263 7.32 -3.94 10.09
CA ALA A 263 7.28 -4.51 11.44
C ALA A 263 6.73 -5.95 11.51
N THR A 264 6.11 -6.45 10.43
CA THR A 264 5.45 -7.76 10.38
C THR A 264 6.07 -8.66 9.33
N ASP A 265 5.56 -8.72 8.10
CA ASP A 265 6.07 -9.56 7.01
C ASP A 265 6.65 -8.69 5.87
N PRO A 266 7.91 -8.24 6.00
CA PRO A 266 8.46 -7.26 5.07
C PRO A 266 8.59 -7.86 3.66
N HIS A 267 8.06 -7.14 2.66
CA HIS A 267 8.22 -7.46 1.25
C HIS A 267 8.13 -6.20 0.38
N VAL A 268 8.55 -6.31 -0.88
CA VAL A 268 8.66 -5.16 -1.77
C VAL A 268 8.05 -5.43 -3.14
N ILE A 269 7.40 -4.40 -3.69
CA ILE A 269 6.98 -4.36 -5.09
C ILE A 269 7.70 -3.22 -5.78
N ARG A 270 8.24 -3.49 -6.97
CA ARG A 270 8.90 -2.47 -7.79
C ARG A 270 8.50 -2.51 -9.26
N GLY A 271 8.19 -1.32 -9.77
CA GLY A 271 7.92 -1.05 -11.17
C GLY A 271 9.17 -0.95 -12.03
N HIS A 272 8.97 -0.97 -13.35
CA HIS A 272 10.05 -0.79 -14.32
C HIS A 272 10.33 0.70 -14.51
N ASN A 273 9.45 1.40 -15.23
CA ASN A 273 9.35 2.84 -15.24
C ASN A 273 7.92 3.27 -14.89
N VAL A 274 7.75 4.57 -14.64
CA VAL A 274 6.45 5.14 -14.35
C VAL A 274 5.44 4.87 -15.48
N GLU A 275 5.78 4.99 -16.78
CA GLU A 275 4.81 4.71 -17.85
C GLU A 275 4.32 3.25 -17.84
N ASP A 276 5.24 2.32 -17.56
CA ASP A 276 4.93 0.90 -17.49
C ASP A 276 3.98 0.60 -16.34
N ASP A 277 4.15 1.30 -15.21
CA ASP A 277 3.28 1.13 -14.05
C ASP A 277 1.83 1.60 -14.29
N PHE A 278 1.63 2.50 -15.26
CA PHE A 278 0.32 2.96 -15.70
C PHE A 278 -0.17 2.25 -16.98
N GLY A 279 0.50 1.17 -17.38
CA GLY A 279 0.12 0.31 -18.51
C GLY A 279 0.44 0.88 -19.90
N PHE A 280 1.25 1.93 -19.96
CA PHE A 280 1.77 2.48 -21.20
C PHE A 280 3.12 1.84 -21.56
N THR A 281 3.67 2.24 -22.70
CA THR A 281 5.03 1.87 -23.11
C THR A 281 5.58 2.99 -24.00
N TRP A 282 6.85 3.35 -23.80
CA TRP A 282 7.51 4.41 -24.57
C TRP A 282 6.79 5.77 -24.52
N GLY A 283 6.08 6.05 -23.43
CA GLY A 283 5.45 7.33 -23.13
C GLY A 283 3.94 7.30 -22.97
N PHE A 284 3.40 8.42 -22.52
CA PHE A 284 1.98 8.60 -22.25
C PHE A 284 1.22 9.05 -23.50
N ASN A 285 -0.06 8.71 -23.57
CA ASN A 285 -0.98 9.13 -24.63
C ASN A 285 -2.36 9.36 -24.03
N ASP A 286 -3.17 10.25 -24.63
CA ASP A 286 -4.54 10.59 -24.17
C ASP A 286 -5.53 9.41 -24.30
N ILE A 287 -5.33 8.39 -23.48
CA ILE A 287 -6.14 7.16 -23.43
C ILE A 287 -6.60 6.97 -22.01
N GLN A 288 -7.89 6.67 -21.86
CA GLN A 288 -8.52 6.39 -20.59
C GLN A 288 -9.19 5.02 -20.64
N THR A 289 -9.03 4.27 -19.56
CA THR A 289 -9.76 3.02 -19.32
C THR A 289 -10.28 3.04 -17.91
N ARG A 290 -11.14 2.09 -17.56
CA ARG A 290 -11.65 2.00 -16.19
C ARG A 290 -10.53 1.95 -15.13
N TRP A 291 -9.42 1.26 -15.39
CA TRP A 291 -8.42 0.96 -14.36
C TRP A 291 -7.14 1.77 -14.49
N MET A 292 -6.79 2.22 -15.69
CA MET A 292 -5.56 2.97 -15.94
C MET A 292 -5.72 3.91 -17.13
N GLY A 293 -5.00 5.03 -17.12
CA GLY A 293 -5.05 5.98 -18.22
C GLY A 293 -4.30 7.28 -17.96
N CYS A 294 -4.27 8.11 -18.99
CA CYS A 294 -3.71 9.46 -19.00
C CYS A 294 -4.79 10.41 -19.53
N PRO A 295 -5.61 11.01 -18.64
CA PRO A 295 -6.71 11.90 -19.04
C PRO A 295 -6.25 13.25 -19.59
N TRP A 296 -5.00 13.64 -19.35
CA TRP A 296 -4.45 14.87 -19.87
C TRP A 296 -2.97 14.69 -20.19
N HIS A 297 -2.59 15.02 -21.42
CA HIS A 297 -1.22 15.01 -21.91
C HIS A 297 -0.96 16.27 -22.74
N ALA A 298 0.21 16.86 -22.58
CA ALA A 298 0.69 17.93 -23.45
C ALA A 298 2.02 17.52 -24.07
N ASN A 299 1.99 17.06 -25.32
CA ASN A 299 3.16 16.61 -26.05
C ASN A 299 3.74 17.74 -26.93
N ARG A 300 4.88 18.29 -26.52
CA ARG A 300 5.61 19.33 -27.27
C ARG A 300 6.89 18.81 -27.91
N GLY A 301 7.20 17.53 -27.72
CA GLY A 301 8.36 16.86 -28.30
C GLY A 301 8.81 15.68 -27.46
N ARG A 302 9.83 14.96 -27.94
CA ARG A 302 10.35 13.75 -27.29
C ARG A 302 10.69 13.97 -25.81
N THR A 303 11.31 15.10 -25.46
CA THR A 303 11.76 15.44 -24.10
C THR A 303 11.05 16.67 -23.54
N ASP A 304 9.85 16.96 -24.02
CA ASP A 304 9.01 18.03 -23.50
C ASP A 304 7.55 17.58 -23.49
N GLN A 305 7.17 16.89 -22.41
CA GLN A 305 5.86 16.31 -22.22
C GLN A 305 5.38 16.53 -20.78
N ASP A 306 4.16 17.01 -20.63
CA ASP A 306 3.46 17.01 -19.35
C ASP A 306 2.35 15.97 -19.38
N GLY A 307 1.96 15.43 -18.24
CA GLY A 307 0.85 14.49 -18.18
C GLY A 307 0.28 14.30 -16.80
N VAL A 308 -0.98 13.89 -16.74
CA VAL A 308 -1.62 13.38 -15.53
C VAL A 308 -2.15 11.99 -15.84
N PHE A 309 -1.87 11.05 -14.95
CA PHE A 309 -2.16 9.63 -15.16
C PHE A 309 -2.62 8.96 -13.87
N TYR A 310 -3.44 7.92 -14.01
CA TYR A 310 -4.01 7.19 -12.88
C TYR A 310 -3.92 5.68 -13.08
N ARG A 311 -3.89 4.95 -11.95
CA ARG A 311 -4.07 3.51 -11.86
C ARG A 311 -4.93 3.18 -10.64
N PHE A 312 -5.97 2.39 -10.83
CA PHE A 312 -6.83 1.85 -9.79
C PHE A 312 -6.68 0.32 -9.74
N PHE A 313 -6.37 -0.19 -8.56
CA PHE A 313 -5.96 -1.57 -8.30
C PHE A 313 -7.16 -2.51 -8.06
N GLY A 314 -8.34 -2.18 -8.58
CA GLY A 314 -9.54 -3.01 -8.38
C GLY A 314 -9.36 -4.47 -8.82
N PRO A 315 -8.79 -4.75 -10.00
CA PRO A 315 -8.53 -6.11 -10.48
C PRO A 315 -7.37 -6.82 -9.75
N ASP A 316 -6.45 -6.06 -9.16
CA ASP A 316 -5.16 -6.50 -8.62
C ASP A 316 -4.81 -5.74 -7.31
N PRO A 317 -5.64 -5.86 -6.25
CA PRO A 317 -5.49 -5.05 -5.05
C PRO A 317 -4.17 -5.36 -4.32
N ILE A 318 -3.57 -4.31 -3.76
CA ILE A 318 -2.30 -4.40 -3.02
C ILE A 318 -2.59 -4.18 -1.54
N ALA A 319 -2.57 -5.25 -0.77
CA ALA A 319 -2.86 -5.24 0.67
C ALA A 319 -1.58 -5.05 1.50
N PHE A 320 -1.77 -4.56 2.73
CA PHE A 320 -0.74 -4.41 3.74
C PHE A 320 -1.35 -4.67 5.12
N SER A 321 -0.62 -5.35 6.00
CA SER A 321 -1.09 -5.79 7.31
C SER A 321 -0.65 -4.86 8.43
N ASP A 322 0.42 -4.11 8.23
CA ASP A 322 1.00 -3.18 9.21
C ASP A 322 1.30 -1.82 8.60
N SER A 323 1.94 -1.78 7.44
CA SER A 323 2.42 -0.51 6.90
C SER A 323 2.79 -0.56 5.42
N MET A 324 2.83 0.60 4.79
CA MET A 324 3.36 0.75 3.44
C MET A 324 4.08 2.08 3.28
N VAL A 325 5.28 2.06 2.70
CA VAL A 325 5.98 3.24 2.19
C VAL A 325 5.89 3.19 0.67
N PHE A 326 5.18 4.14 0.07
CA PHE A 326 4.86 4.14 -1.34
C PHE A 326 5.48 5.37 -2.04
N LYS A 327 6.26 5.11 -3.09
CA LYS A 327 7.08 6.11 -3.79
C LYS A 327 7.02 5.90 -5.30
N THR A 328 7.44 6.90 -6.06
CA THR A 328 7.74 6.80 -7.50
C THR A 328 9.07 7.49 -7.80
N GLY A 329 9.71 7.13 -8.92
CA GLY A 329 10.93 7.79 -9.36
C GLY A 329 10.72 9.29 -9.63
N SER A 330 11.76 10.10 -9.35
CA SER A 330 11.75 11.55 -9.59
C SER A 330 12.90 12.00 -10.51
N ARG A 331 12.79 13.21 -11.10
CA ARG A 331 13.79 13.74 -12.05
C ARG A 331 13.93 15.27 -12.05
N GLY A 332 13.54 15.95 -10.97
CA GLY A 332 13.57 17.42 -10.94
C GLY A 332 12.40 18.09 -11.65
N ASP A 333 11.35 17.33 -11.94
CA ASP A 333 10.10 17.82 -12.54
C ASP A 333 9.12 18.26 -11.44
N SER A 334 8.09 19.05 -11.80
CA SER A 334 7.00 19.37 -10.87
C SER A 334 6.08 18.16 -10.77
N MET A 335 5.84 17.68 -9.56
CA MET A 335 5.11 16.43 -9.31
C MET A 335 3.98 16.67 -8.32
N GLU A 336 2.83 16.08 -8.60
CA GLU A 336 1.63 16.15 -7.76
C GLU A 336 0.96 14.77 -7.75
N SER A 337 0.43 14.34 -6.61
CA SER A 337 -0.20 13.02 -6.51
C SER A 337 -1.36 12.98 -5.51
N VAL A 338 -2.26 12.02 -5.73
CA VAL A 338 -3.20 11.53 -4.72
C VAL A 338 -3.17 10.01 -4.69
N VAL A 339 -2.94 9.44 -3.52
CA VAL A 339 -3.10 8.01 -3.23
C VAL A 339 -4.45 7.80 -2.55
N TYR A 340 -5.21 6.80 -3.00
CA TYR A 340 -6.45 6.34 -2.37
C TYR A 340 -6.20 4.96 -1.78
N ASP A 341 -6.56 4.80 -0.52
CA ASP A 341 -6.38 3.54 0.18
C ASP A 341 -7.51 3.33 1.20
N TYR A 342 -7.66 2.10 1.66
CA TYR A 342 -8.64 1.72 2.65
C TYR A 342 -7.97 1.13 3.86
N ARG A 343 -8.23 1.67 5.05
CA ARG A 343 -7.61 1.25 6.31
C ARG A 343 -8.64 0.79 7.32
N MET A 344 -8.29 -0.16 8.17
CA MET A 344 -9.14 -0.51 9.30
C MET A 344 -9.33 0.69 10.23
N ALA A 345 -10.59 0.98 10.58
CA ALA A 345 -10.94 2.11 11.46
C ALA A 345 -10.32 2.00 12.86
N THR A 346 -10.16 0.76 13.36
CA THR A 346 -9.47 0.46 14.62
C THR A 346 -8.17 -0.24 14.28
N PRO A 347 -7.00 0.36 14.59
CA PRO A 347 -5.73 -0.33 14.41
C PRO A 347 -5.72 -1.59 15.27
N THR A 348 -5.46 -2.75 14.65
CA THR A 348 -4.86 -3.89 15.37
C THR A 348 -3.53 -3.38 15.96
N SER A 349 -3.08 -3.92 17.11
CA SER A 349 -1.89 -3.42 17.80
C SER A 349 -0.77 -3.07 16.82
N VAL A 350 -0.33 -1.81 16.80
CA VAL A 350 0.69 -1.35 15.86
C VAL A 350 2.00 -2.02 16.25
N ALA A 351 2.48 -2.94 15.42
CA ALA A 351 3.81 -3.49 15.61
C ALA A 351 4.81 -2.34 15.46
N SER A 352 5.60 -2.08 16.50
CA SER A 352 6.56 -0.99 16.48
C SER A 352 7.93 -1.54 16.12
N ILE A 353 8.52 -1.04 15.04
CA ILE A 353 9.90 -1.35 14.66
C ILE A 353 10.85 -0.25 15.12
N GLN A 354 12.00 -0.63 15.66
CA GLN A 354 13.03 0.34 16.05
C GLN A 354 13.80 0.79 14.81
N GLU A 355 13.80 2.10 14.52
CA GLU A 355 14.62 2.63 13.43
C GLU A 355 16.11 2.71 13.78
N TRP A 356 16.95 2.31 12.84
CA TRP A 356 18.40 2.24 12.96
C TRP A 356 19.08 3.29 12.07
N GLN A 357 20.20 3.83 12.55
CA GLN A 357 21.04 4.75 11.78
C GLN A 357 22.21 3.97 11.18
N TRP A 358 22.27 3.90 9.86
CA TRP A 358 23.28 3.14 9.13
C TRP A 358 24.31 4.04 8.47
N ASN A 359 25.57 3.60 8.53
CA ASN A 359 26.64 4.05 7.67
C ASN A 359 26.72 3.09 6.48
N ILE A 360 26.64 3.62 5.26
CA ILE A 360 26.60 2.83 4.03
C ILE A 360 27.80 3.23 3.17
N ALA A 361 28.53 2.22 2.68
CA ALA A 361 29.72 2.38 1.87
C ALA A 361 29.60 1.54 0.60
N GLY A 362 29.75 2.16 -0.56
CA GLY A 362 29.71 1.48 -1.85
C GLY A 362 29.51 2.47 -3.00
N PRO A 363 29.44 1.98 -4.24
CA PRO A 363 29.56 0.57 -4.63
C PRO A 363 31.02 0.14 -4.80
N PHE A 364 31.36 -1.06 -4.34
CA PHE A 364 32.66 -1.72 -4.57
C PHE A 364 32.51 -2.80 -5.62
N PRO A 365 33.48 -3.02 -6.53
CA PRO A 365 33.42 -4.15 -7.47
C PRO A 365 33.26 -5.48 -6.73
N THR A 366 32.46 -6.37 -7.28
CA THR A 366 32.16 -7.67 -6.67
C THR A 366 32.60 -8.84 -7.54
N GLU A 367 32.72 -10.02 -6.94
CA GLU A 367 32.91 -11.27 -7.66
C GLU A 367 31.59 -11.80 -8.21
N VAL A 368 31.69 -12.60 -9.27
CA VAL A 368 30.52 -13.22 -9.93
C VAL A 368 30.09 -14.55 -9.32
N SER A 369 30.87 -15.10 -8.38
CA SER A 369 30.52 -16.31 -7.64
C SER A 369 30.28 -15.98 -6.17
N LEU A 370 29.39 -16.74 -5.52
CA LEU A 370 29.14 -16.61 -4.08
C LEU A 370 30.42 -16.81 -3.26
N GLU A 371 31.20 -17.86 -3.57
CA GLU A 371 32.49 -18.11 -2.90
C GLU A 371 33.45 -16.92 -3.03
N GLY A 372 33.54 -16.32 -4.23
CA GLY A 372 34.34 -15.13 -4.44
C GLY A 372 33.80 -13.94 -3.67
N PHE A 373 32.48 -13.73 -3.66
CA PHE A 373 31.83 -12.66 -2.90
C PHE A 373 32.11 -12.79 -1.40
N GLU A 374 32.07 -14.00 -0.87
CA GLU A 374 32.43 -14.27 0.53
C GLU A 374 33.91 -14.03 0.82
N GLN A 375 34.80 -14.43 -0.07
CA GLN A 375 36.26 -14.33 0.12
C GLN A 375 36.83 -12.93 -0.16
N LEU A 376 36.11 -12.09 -0.91
CA LEU A 376 36.54 -10.73 -1.25
C LEU A 376 36.39 -9.80 -0.03
N ASP A 377 37.16 -10.09 1.01
CA ASP A 377 37.16 -9.38 2.27
C ASP A 377 38.00 -8.11 2.14
N SER A 378 37.33 -6.96 2.14
CA SER A 378 37.96 -5.72 2.58
C SER A 378 37.16 -5.08 3.72
N LEU A 379 37.80 -5.16 4.90
CA LEU A 379 37.63 -4.46 6.18
C LEU A 379 36.57 -4.95 7.18
N PRO A 380 37.03 -5.07 8.45
CA PRO A 380 36.89 -3.94 9.35
C PRO A 380 38.21 -3.47 10.04
N LYS A 381 38.48 -2.16 9.98
CA LYS A 381 38.89 -1.40 11.17
C LYS A 381 37.82 -0.34 11.39
N SER A 382 37.22 -0.37 12.57
CA SER A 382 36.35 0.69 13.09
C SER A 382 37.20 1.66 13.91
N PRO A 383 36.93 2.96 13.91
CA PRO A 383 35.85 3.65 13.20
C PRO A 383 36.06 3.69 11.68
N TRP A 384 34.95 3.72 10.93
CA TRP A 384 35.00 3.90 9.48
C TRP A 384 35.50 5.32 9.14
N PRO A 385 36.35 5.47 8.10
CA PRO A 385 36.71 6.80 7.59
C PRO A 385 35.48 7.45 6.92
N GLU A 386 35.50 8.77 6.73
CA GLU A 386 34.43 9.50 6.01
C GLU A 386 34.33 9.10 4.54
N SER A 387 35.43 8.64 3.94
CA SER A 387 35.47 8.13 2.57
C SER A 387 36.55 7.07 2.39
N TRP A 388 36.36 6.22 1.38
CA TRP A 388 37.33 5.23 0.93
C TRP A 388 37.89 5.58 -0.44
N LYS A 389 39.09 5.08 -0.73
CA LYS A 389 39.68 5.07 -2.07
C LYS A 389 39.66 3.64 -2.59
N ALA A 390 38.87 3.38 -3.61
CA ALA A 390 38.79 2.08 -4.28
C ALA A 390 38.83 2.28 -5.79
N ASN A 391 39.69 1.54 -6.50
CA ASN A 391 39.85 1.60 -7.96
C ASN A 391 39.96 3.02 -8.55
N GLY A 392 40.69 3.92 -7.87
CA GLY A 392 40.88 5.30 -8.30
C GLY A 392 39.65 6.22 -8.10
N GLN A 393 38.58 5.72 -7.48
CA GLN A 393 37.39 6.48 -7.11
C GLN A 393 37.36 6.77 -5.61
N THR A 394 36.67 7.85 -5.24
CA THR A 394 36.31 8.15 -3.85
C THR A 394 34.92 7.62 -3.59
N ILE A 395 34.77 6.77 -2.58
CA ILE A 395 33.49 6.25 -2.11
C ILE A 395 33.18 6.96 -0.80
N GLU A 396 32.16 7.80 -0.79
CA GLU A 396 31.73 8.53 0.41
C GLU A 396 30.87 7.61 1.30
N VAL A 397 30.97 7.78 2.63
CA VAL A 397 30.02 7.16 3.56
C VAL A 397 28.70 7.92 3.47
N VAL A 398 27.62 7.20 3.20
CA VAL A 398 26.26 7.74 3.28
C VAL A 398 25.65 7.38 4.63
N ASN A 399 25.12 8.37 5.33
CA ASN A 399 24.35 8.16 6.56
C ASN A 399 22.87 8.07 6.20
N GLN A 400 22.23 6.94 6.49
CA GLN A 400 20.81 6.74 6.22
C GLN A 400 20.12 6.12 7.43
N ARG A 401 19.00 6.73 7.84
CA ARG A 401 18.12 6.14 8.86
C ARG A 401 17.13 5.22 8.16
N THR A 402 16.84 4.07 8.75
CA THR A 402 15.72 3.25 8.29
C THR A 402 14.41 4.01 8.43
N HIS A 403 13.45 3.64 7.59
CA HIS A 403 12.05 4.05 7.73
C HIS A 403 11.16 2.82 7.66
N LYS A 404 10.48 2.51 8.76
CA LYS A 404 9.79 1.24 9.00
C LYS A 404 10.72 0.04 8.82
N GLY A 405 11.95 0.15 9.30
CA GLY A 405 12.99 -0.87 9.14
C GLY A 405 13.65 -0.95 7.77
N TRP A 406 13.17 -0.19 6.77
CA TRP A 406 13.69 -0.24 5.41
C TRP A 406 14.83 0.74 5.14
N LEU A 407 15.83 0.26 4.41
CA LEU A 407 16.83 1.01 3.66
C LEU A 407 16.65 0.69 2.18
N ASP A 408 16.42 1.73 1.38
CA ASP A 408 16.36 1.60 -0.07
C ASP A 408 17.70 2.02 -0.67
N LEU A 409 18.49 1.03 -1.12
CA LEU A 409 19.84 1.24 -1.63
C LEU A 409 19.87 1.55 -3.13
N GLN A 410 18.78 1.31 -3.87
CA GLN A 410 18.75 1.54 -5.31
C GLN A 410 19.05 3.01 -5.65
N HIS A 411 18.50 3.94 -4.88
CA HIS A 411 18.74 5.37 -5.09
C HIS A 411 20.18 5.80 -4.78
N LEU A 412 20.94 5.00 -4.02
CA LEU A 412 22.37 5.21 -3.81
C LEU A 412 23.20 4.58 -4.93
N PHE A 413 22.81 3.38 -5.38
CA PHE A 413 23.58 2.53 -6.28
C PHE A 413 22.79 2.17 -7.55
N PHE A 414 22.67 3.13 -8.45
CA PHE A 414 22.04 2.94 -9.76
C PHE A 414 22.98 3.29 -10.93
N GLU A 415 22.65 2.75 -12.10
CA GLU A 415 23.32 3.04 -13.36
C GLU A 415 23.05 4.49 -13.82
N LYS A 416 24.00 5.40 -13.58
CA LYS A 416 23.86 6.83 -13.94
C LYS A 416 23.84 7.09 -15.44
N HIS A 417 24.39 6.19 -16.26
CA HIS A 417 24.54 6.36 -17.70
C HIS A 417 23.50 5.61 -18.53
N HIS A 418 22.67 4.78 -17.90
CA HIS A 418 21.58 4.11 -18.61
C HIS A 418 20.54 5.15 -19.02
N GLY A 419 20.28 5.27 -20.33
CA GLY A 419 19.52 6.38 -20.91
C GLY A 419 18.02 6.32 -20.71
N ALA A 420 17.48 5.24 -20.14
CA ALA A 420 16.05 5.08 -19.90
C ALA A 420 15.73 4.99 -18.41
N THR A 421 15.73 3.79 -17.85
CA THR A 421 15.43 3.61 -16.42
C THR A 421 16.69 3.68 -15.55
N PRO A 422 16.64 4.26 -14.34
CA PRO A 422 17.65 3.98 -13.31
C PRO A 422 17.58 2.50 -12.91
N LEU A 423 18.47 1.69 -13.49
CA LEU A 423 18.69 0.30 -13.10
C LEU A 423 19.55 0.25 -11.84
N THR A 424 19.32 -0.73 -10.97
CA THR A 424 20.25 -1.03 -9.89
C THR A 424 21.62 -1.38 -10.49
N LEU A 425 22.70 -0.89 -9.87
CA LEU A 425 24.06 -1.18 -10.32
C LEU A 425 24.43 -2.65 -10.06
N LEU A 426 24.75 -3.39 -11.12
CA LEU A 426 25.19 -4.78 -11.05
C LEU A 426 26.70 -4.94 -10.91
N GLY A 427 27.15 -6.12 -10.48
CA GLY A 427 28.59 -6.43 -10.38
C GLY A 427 29.29 -5.65 -9.28
N HIS A 428 28.53 -5.13 -8.32
CA HIS A 428 29.04 -4.40 -7.18
C HIS A 428 28.38 -4.88 -5.88
N HIS A 429 29.06 -4.62 -4.77
CA HIS A 429 28.55 -4.80 -3.42
C HIS A 429 28.66 -3.50 -2.63
N ALA A 430 27.90 -3.43 -1.54
CA ALA A 430 27.95 -2.36 -0.56
C ALA A 430 28.04 -2.94 0.85
N TYR A 431 28.58 -2.14 1.77
CA TYR A 431 28.56 -2.44 3.19
C TYR A 431 27.61 -1.49 3.90
N ALA A 432 26.78 -2.01 4.80
CA ALA A 432 25.96 -1.23 5.72
C ALA A 432 26.37 -1.60 7.16
N GLN A 433 26.71 -0.60 7.97
CA GLN A 433 27.06 -0.77 9.37
C GLN A 433 26.13 0.04 10.28
N HIS A 434 25.65 -0.60 11.34
CA HIS A 434 24.94 0.05 12.44
C HIS A 434 25.65 -0.23 13.77
N GLU A 435 25.80 0.80 14.60
CA GLU A 435 26.19 0.65 16.00
C GLU A 435 24.97 0.86 16.91
N MET A 436 24.58 -0.19 17.62
CA MET A 436 23.44 -0.19 18.54
C MET A 436 23.93 -0.12 19.98
N LYS A 437 23.34 0.76 20.79
CA LYS A 437 23.51 0.73 22.25
C LYS A 437 22.33 0.01 22.91
N SER A 438 22.59 -1.13 23.53
CA SER A 438 21.57 -1.90 24.25
C SER A 438 21.72 -1.76 25.76
N LYS A 439 20.58 -1.58 26.45
CA LYS A 439 20.49 -1.70 27.92
C LYS A 439 20.26 -3.15 28.38
N ARG A 440 19.84 -4.03 27.46
CA ARG A 440 19.55 -5.45 27.68
C ARG A 440 20.69 -6.30 27.15
N GLN A 441 20.95 -7.41 27.84
CA GLN A 441 21.80 -8.49 27.35
C GLN A 441 20.93 -9.75 27.17
N GLY A 442 21.21 -10.54 26.14
CA GLY A 442 20.53 -11.81 25.88
C GLY A 442 20.52 -12.20 24.41
N GLU A 443 19.86 -13.30 24.10
CA GLU A 443 19.62 -13.73 22.73
C GLU A 443 18.46 -12.94 22.10
N ALA A 444 18.63 -12.65 20.81
CA ALA A 444 17.64 -12.01 19.96
C ALA A 444 17.74 -12.59 18.55
N ILE A 445 16.74 -12.32 17.74
CA ILE A 445 16.71 -12.62 16.31
C ILE A 445 16.88 -11.32 15.55
N LEU A 446 17.92 -11.22 14.73
CA LEU A 446 18.01 -10.23 13.67
C LEU A 446 17.16 -10.72 12.51
N ARG A 447 15.99 -10.11 12.31
CA ARG A 447 15.17 -10.31 11.11
C ARG A 447 15.73 -9.44 10.00
N LEU A 448 16.31 -10.08 8.99
CA LEU A 448 17.04 -9.43 7.92
C LEU A 448 16.40 -9.77 6.57
N GLY A 449 15.80 -8.77 5.93
CA GLY A 449 15.25 -8.89 4.58
C GLY A 449 16.16 -8.25 3.55
N LEU A 450 16.44 -8.95 2.44
CA LEU A 450 17.22 -8.43 1.31
C LEU A 450 17.05 -9.33 0.08
N ASP A 451 17.43 -8.81 -1.08
CA ASP A 451 17.63 -9.59 -2.30
C ASP A 451 19.08 -10.07 -2.41
N ASP A 452 19.28 -11.13 -3.21
CA ASP A 452 20.60 -11.64 -3.58
C ASP A 452 21.44 -12.11 -2.39
N TRP A 453 22.72 -11.72 -2.31
CA TRP A 453 23.65 -12.28 -1.36
C TRP A 453 23.95 -11.30 -0.24
N ALA A 454 24.12 -11.85 0.96
CA ALA A 454 24.67 -11.09 2.06
C ALA A 454 25.61 -11.90 2.94
N VAL A 455 26.62 -11.22 3.49
CA VAL A 455 27.41 -11.72 4.61
C VAL A 455 27.17 -10.80 5.80
N VAL A 456 26.85 -11.40 6.94
CA VAL A 456 26.44 -10.67 8.15
C VAL A 456 27.44 -10.92 9.26
N TRP A 457 27.91 -9.84 9.87
CA TRP A 457 28.71 -9.87 11.08
C TRP A 457 27.97 -9.17 12.22
N TRP A 458 28.02 -9.79 13.40
CA TRP A 458 27.52 -9.23 14.64
C TRP A 458 28.65 -9.21 15.66
N ASN A 459 28.94 -8.04 16.24
CA ASN A 459 30.02 -7.85 17.20
C ASN A 459 31.40 -8.33 16.72
N GLY A 460 31.63 -8.27 15.40
CA GLY A 460 32.88 -8.69 14.74
C GLY A 460 32.94 -10.16 14.35
N GLU A 461 31.94 -10.98 14.71
CA GLU A 461 31.86 -12.40 14.34
C GLU A 461 30.91 -12.58 13.16
N ARG A 462 31.30 -13.37 12.15
CA ARG A 462 30.41 -13.72 11.03
C ARG A 462 29.31 -14.64 11.54
N VAL A 463 28.06 -14.19 11.48
CA VAL A 463 26.89 -14.90 12.02
C VAL A 463 26.02 -15.52 10.94
N ALA A 464 26.04 -15.00 9.70
CA ALA A 464 25.26 -15.56 8.62
C ALA A 464 25.87 -15.30 7.24
N THR A 465 25.45 -16.11 6.28
CA THR A 465 25.60 -15.87 4.84
C THR A 465 24.31 -16.27 4.17
N LEU A 466 23.73 -15.33 3.44
CA LEU A 466 22.41 -15.40 2.86
C LEU A 466 22.55 -15.44 1.34
N GLN A 467 21.70 -16.24 0.71
CA GLN A 467 21.67 -16.46 -0.74
C GLN A 467 20.21 -16.48 -1.21
N HIS A 468 19.65 -15.29 -1.47
CA HIS A 468 18.26 -15.06 -1.89
C HIS A 468 18.20 -14.79 -3.41
N GLU A 469 18.53 -15.81 -4.22
CA GLU A 469 18.64 -15.70 -5.69
C GLU A 469 17.30 -15.76 -6.44
N GLU A 470 16.18 -15.86 -5.73
CA GLU A 470 14.84 -15.87 -6.32
C GLU A 470 14.06 -14.57 -6.05
N GLY A 471 14.70 -13.60 -5.38
CA GLY A 471 14.14 -12.29 -5.04
C GLY A 471 14.28 -11.95 -3.57
N PHE A 472 13.44 -11.03 -3.09
CA PHE A 472 13.49 -10.57 -1.71
C PHE A 472 13.03 -11.66 -0.75
N GLU A 473 13.88 -12.02 0.19
CA GLU A 473 13.55 -12.97 1.26
C GLU A 473 13.99 -12.43 2.62
N VAL A 474 13.36 -12.96 3.68
CA VAL A 474 13.63 -12.59 5.07
C VAL A 474 14.26 -13.77 5.79
N ALA A 475 15.46 -13.56 6.32
CA ALA A 475 16.16 -14.51 7.17
C ALA A 475 16.06 -14.12 8.65
N GLU A 476 15.92 -15.14 9.51
CA GLU A 476 16.02 -14.99 10.96
C GLU A 476 17.43 -15.41 11.41
N VAL A 477 18.24 -14.44 11.83
CA VAL A 477 19.64 -14.67 12.23
C VAL A 477 19.76 -14.53 13.75
N PRO A 478 20.02 -15.63 14.49
CA PRO A 478 20.24 -15.56 15.93
C PRO A 478 21.47 -14.72 16.27
N VAL A 479 21.34 -13.80 17.22
CA VAL A 479 22.42 -12.90 17.65
C VAL A 479 22.44 -12.73 19.17
N GLY A 480 23.64 -12.81 19.74
CA GLY A 480 23.89 -12.49 21.14
C GLY A 480 24.08 -10.98 21.33
N VAL A 481 23.12 -10.32 22.00
CA VAL A 481 23.17 -8.89 22.29
C VAL A 481 23.87 -8.66 23.63
N ARG A 482 24.92 -7.83 23.63
CA ARG A 482 25.67 -7.42 24.82
C ARG A 482 25.05 -6.16 25.43
N GLN A 483 25.15 -6.00 26.74
CA GLN A 483 24.90 -4.69 27.36
C GLN A 483 25.97 -3.70 26.90
N GLY A 484 25.57 -2.50 26.47
CA GLY A 484 26.48 -1.51 25.89
C GLY A 484 26.44 -1.51 24.35
N SER A 485 27.61 -1.35 23.72
CA SER A 485 27.71 -1.24 22.26
C SER A 485 27.67 -2.61 21.59
N ASN A 486 26.91 -2.69 20.50
CA ASN A 486 26.86 -3.82 19.59
C ASN A 486 27.01 -3.30 18.16
N THR A 487 27.68 -4.07 17.30
CA THR A 487 27.85 -3.71 15.90
C THR A 487 27.19 -4.72 14.99
N CYS A 488 26.39 -4.24 14.05
CA CYS A 488 25.87 -5.02 12.93
C CYS A 488 26.55 -4.51 11.66
N LEU A 489 27.18 -5.43 10.91
CA LEU A 489 27.79 -5.14 9.61
C LEU A 489 27.21 -6.11 8.60
N ILE A 490 26.71 -5.58 7.49
CA ILE A 490 26.14 -6.35 6.40
C ILE A 490 26.89 -5.97 5.14
N LYS A 491 27.45 -6.97 4.45
CA LYS A 491 27.89 -6.86 3.07
C LYS A 491 26.76 -7.40 2.20
N THR A 492 26.26 -6.62 1.25
CA THR A 492 25.17 -7.02 0.33
C THR A 492 25.57 -6.68 -1.10
N ASN A 493 25.09 -7.43 -2.08
CA ASN A 493 25.21 -7.10 -3.50
C ASN A 493 23.82 -7.01 -4.15
N ASN A 494 23.81 -6.65 -5.42
CA ASN A 494 22.67 -6.89 -6.30
C ASN A 494 23.14 -7.66 -7.54
N THR A 495 22.38 -8.65 -7.95
CA THR A 495 22.65 -9.50 -9.11
C THR A 495 21.55 -9.35 -10.17
N ASP A 496 21.68 -10.13 -11.24
CA ASP A 496 20.69 -10.25 -12.32
C ASP A 496 19.99 -11.62 -12.26
N GLN A 497 19.99 -12.25 -11.08
CA GLN A 497 19.38 -13.57 -10.82
C GLN A 497 18.42 -13.46 -9.63
N PRO A 498 17.09 -13.60 -9.83
CA PRO A 498 16.44 -13.75 -11.13
C PRO A 498 16.52 -12.42 -11.89
N LEU A 499 15.99 -12.33 -13.12
CA LEU A 499 16.04 -11.11 -13.95
C LEU A 499 15.27 -9.92 -13.32
N ASN A 500 15.79 -9.34 -12.25
CA ASN A 500 15.20 -8.28 -11.45
C ASN A 500 16.28 -7.26 -11.04
N LYS A 501 16.81 -6.53 -12.02
CA LYS A 501 17.75 -5.41 -11.85
C LYS A 501 17.15 -4.15 -11.22
N ARG A 502 16.00 -4.28 -10.59
CA ARG A 502 15.20 -3.13 -10.14
C ARG A 502 15.23 -3.01 -8.64
N HIS A 503 15.44 -4.10 -7.92
CA HIS A 503 15.46 -4.08 -6.48
C HIS A 503 16.89 -3.89 -5.94
N TRP A 504 17.02 -3.31 -4.75
CA TRP A 504 18.19 -3.40 -3.85
C TRP A 504 17.72 -2.74 -2.55
N ALA A 505 16.91 -3.47 -1.80
CA ALA A 505 16.46 -3.02 -0.49
C ALA A 505 17.07 -3.89 0.61
N LEU A 506 17.20 -3.27 1.78
CA LEU A 506 17.62 -3.92 3.00
C LEU A 506 16.58 -3.60 4.06
N HIS A 507 16.09 -4.61 4.75
CA HIS A 507 15.22 -4.48 5.90
C HIS A 507 15.91 -5.09 7.11
N ALA A 508 15.95 -4.39 8.25
CA ALA A 508 16.55 -4.94 9.46
C ALA A 508 15.71 -4.59 10.70
N ALA A 509 15.37 -5.62 11.47
CA ALA A 509 14.73 -5.49 12.77
C ALA A 509 15.39 -6.44 13.79
N LEU A 510 15.43 -6.03 15.06
CA LEU A 510 15.91 -6.89 16.14
C LEU A 510 14.77 -7.25 17.07
N VAL A 511 14.48 -8.54 17.09
CA VAL A 511 13.34 -9.13 17.76
C VAL A 511 13.83 -9.92 18.95
N TRP A 512 13.33 -9.61 20.15
CA TRP A 512 13.76 -10.28 21.36
C TRP A 512 12.95 -11.55 21.61
N GLU A 513 13.64 -12.64 21.96
CA GLU A 513 12.95 -13.78 22.55
C GLU A 513 12.32 -13.34 23.89
N THR A 514 11.00 -13.40 23.95
CA THR A 514 10.25 -13.29 25.21
C THR A 514 10.36 -14.64 25.91
N SER A 515 10.81 -14.63 27.16
CA SER A 515 10.79 -15.80 28.02
C SER A 515 9.33 -16.18 28.33
N GLY A 516 8.72 -16.98 27.45
CA GLY A 516 7.37 -17.53 27.60
C GLY A 516 6.29 -16.74 26.85
N GLN A 517 5.79 -17.34 25.78
CA GLN A 517 4.69 -16.92 24.88
C GLN A 517 4.99 -15.76 23.93
N GLY A 518 5.22 -16.13 22.66
CA GLY A 518 5.08 -15.27 21.49
C GLY A 518 6.23 -14.30 21.27
N VAL A 519 7.02 -14.55 20.23
CA VAL A 519 8.00 -13.61 19.67
C VAL A 519 7.28 -12.31 19.34
N GLN A 520 7.65 -11.20 20.00
CA GLN A 520 7.14 -9.86 19.66
C GLN A 520 8.26 -9.06 18.96
N PRO A 521 7.99 -8.53 17.75
CA PRO A 521 8.95 -7.81 16.93
C PRO A 521 9.49 -6.53 17.55
#